data_AF-A0A502XT75-F1
#
_entry.id   AF-A0A502XT75-F1
#
_cell.length_a   1.000
_cell.length_b   1.000
_cell.length_c   1.000
_cell.angle_alpha   90.00
_cell.angle_beta   90.00
_cell.angle_gamma   90.00
#
_symmetry.space_group_name_H-M   'P 1'
#
loop_
_entity.id
_entity.type
_entity.pdbx_description
1 polymer ?
#
loop_
_entity_poly.entity_id
_entity_poly.type
_entity_poly.pdbx_seq_one_letter_code
_entity_poly.pdbx_strand_id
1 'polypeptide(L)'
;MKNVQLIDGAINSAYNIYAVSDEDFELMFPNGQDIEFIEDFFKRVGSKRGRRFQDSLNKGRQKKTEVNGIHGTLFYGLKWQKKHLYPNKKFSDDPSSAY
;
A
#
# COMPACT_ATOMS: atom_id res chain seq x y z
N MET A 1 -14.88 -0.91 -0.76
CA MET A 1 -13.69 -0.76 -1.62
C MET A 1 -12.84 0.37 -1.07
N LYS A 2 -11.52 0.17 -1.03
CA LYS A 2 -10.54 1.16 -0.54
C LYS A 2 -9.51 1.45 -1.62
N ASN A 3 -9.06 2.69 -1.65
CA ASN A 3 -8.05 3.16 -2.60
C ASN A 3 -6.67 3.08 -1.96
N VAL A 4 -5.75 2.36 -2.60
CA VAL A 4 -4.36 2.19 -2.17
C VAL A 4 -3.43 2.86 -3.16
N GLN A 5 -2.58 3.76 -2.69
CA GLN A 5 -1.52 4.34 -3.50
C GLN A 5 -0.31 3.40 -3.51
N LEU A 6 0.23 3.11 -4.69
CA LEU A 6 1.49 2.37 -4.83
C LEU A 6 2.63 3.36 -5.03
N ILE A 7 3.66 3.25 -4.19
CA ILE A 7 4.93 3.95 -4.36
C ILE A 7 6.00 2.89 -4.63
N ASP A 8 6.49 2.87 -5.86
CA ASP A 8 7.52 1.94 -6.32
C ASP A 8 8.87 2.67 -6.41
N GLY A 9 9.95 1.96 -6.08
CA GLY A 9 11.31 2.47 -6.22
C GLY A 9 11.84 2.54 -7.65
N ALA A 10 11.13 1.99 -8.63
CA ALA A 10 11.52 2.06 -10.03
C ALA A 10 11.40 3.49 -10.59
N ILE A 11 12.44 3.96 -11.28
CA ILE A 11 12.54 5.34 -11.81
C ILE A 11 11.42 5.71 -12.79
N ASN A 12 10.89 4.72 -13.50
CA ASN A 12 9.82 4.87 -14.48
C ASN A 12 8.43 4.61 -13.87
N SER A 13 8.32 4.45 -12.55
CA SER A 13 7.05 4.14 -11.93
C SER A 13 6.14 5.36 -11.85
N ALA A 14 4.87 5.13 -12.18
CA ALA A 14 3.80 6.08 -11.91
C ALA A 14 3.23 5.85 -10.51
N TYR A 15 2.90 6.94 -9.81
CA TYR A 15 2.20 6.91 -8.52
C TYR A 15 0.72 6.51 -8.69
N ASN A 16 0.52 5.26 -9.08
CA ASN A 16 -0.79 4.68 -9.39
C ASN A 16 -1.61 4.47 -8.12
N ILE A 17 -2.93 4.52 -8.29
CA ILE A 17 -3.90 4.24 -7.23
C ILE A 17 -4.73 3.06 -7.68
N TYR A 18 -4.97 2.12 -6.76
CA TYR A 18 -5.70 0.89 -7.02
C TYR A 18 -6.85 0.76 -6.04
N ALA A 19 -8.03 0.41 -6.54
CA ALA A 19 -9.16 0.03 -5.71
C ALA A 19 -9.02 -1.45 -5.34
N VAL A 20 -9.13 -1.74 -4.05
CA VAL A 20 -9.12 -3.09 -3.49
C VAL A 20 -10.39 -3.33 -2.68
N SER A 21 -10.77 -4.61 -2.51
CA SER A 21 -11.89 -4.98 -1.64
C SER A 21 -11.57 -4.60 -0.19
N ASP A 22 -12.60 -4.42 0.65
CA ASP A 22 -12.38 -4.08 2.05
C ASP A 22 -11.69 -5.24 2.81
N GLU A 23 -11.95 -6.49 2.41
CA GLU A 23 -11.26 -7.68 2.92
C GLU A 23 -9.76 -7.69 2.55
N ASP A 24 -9.45 -7.46 1.27
CA ASP A 24 -8.06 -7.38 0.82
C ASP A 24 -7.32 -6.18 1.45
N PHE A 25 -8.03 -5.08 1.68
CA PHE A 25 -7.49 -3.92 2.38
C PHE A 25 -7.11 -4.28 3.81
N GLU A 26 -8.01 -4.87 4.59
CA GLU A 26 -7.72 -5.29 5.98
C GLU A 26 -6.61 -6.35 6.02
N LEU A 27 -6.57 -7.24 5.03
CA LEU A 27 -5.49 -8.21 4.90
C LEU A 27 -4.14 -7.52 4.65
N MET A 28 -4.09 -6.46 3.84
CA MET A 28 -2.86 -5.70 3.59
C MET A 28 -2.47 -4.81 4.77
N PHE A 29 -3.45 -4.15 5.39
CA PHE A 29 -3.26 -3.13 6.41
C PHE A 29 -3.90 -3.53 7.75
N PRO A 30 -3.46 -4.63 8.39
CA PRO A 30 -4.04 -5.06 9.65
C PRO A 30 -3.76 -4.07 10.79
N ASN A 31 -4.54 -4.18 11.86
CA ASN A 31 -4.37 -3.41 13.11
C ASN A 31 -4.50 -1.89 12.93
N GLY A 32 -5.29 -1.46 11.94
CA GLY A 32 -5.52 -0.05 11.63
C GLY A 32 -4.26 0.70 11.18
N GLN A 33 -3.26 -0.03 10.68
CA GLN A 33 -2.15 0.58 9.95
C GLN A 33 -2.69 1.09 8.60
N ASP A 34 -1.98 2.00 7.94
CA ASP A 34 -2.34 2.50 6.61
C ASP A 34 -1.11 2.62 5.69
N ILE A 35 0.05 2.23 6.21
CA ILE A 35 1.29 2.01 5.44
C ILE A 35 1.58 0.52 5.42
N GLU A 36 2.07 0.00 4.30
CA GLU A 36 2.59 -1.36 4.23
C GLU A 36 3.76 -1.42 3.24
N PHE A 37 4.64 -2.40 3.45
CA PHE A 37 5.74 -2.75 2.55
C PHE A 37 5.44 -4.09 1.92
N ILE A 38 5.51 -4.17 0.59
CA ILE A 38 5.14 -5.38 -0.15
C ILE A 38 5.92 -6.61 0.35
N GLU A 39 7.19 -6.43 0.72
CA GLU A 39 8.04 -7.51 1.20
C GLU A 39 7.58 -8.03 2.58
N ASP A 40 7.08 -7.15 3.44
CA ASP A 40 6.51 -7.55 4.73
C ASP A 40 5.15 -8.23 4.54
N PHE A 41 4.32 -7.71 3.63
CA PHE A 41 3.05 -8.34 3.27
C PHE A 41 3.25 -9.76 2.75
N PHE A 42 4.12 -9.96 1.75
CA PHE A 42 4.44 -11.28 1.20
C PHE A 42 5.03 -12.22 2.26
N LYS A 43 5.88 -11.72 3.16
CA LYS A 43 6.40 -12.51 4.28
C LYS A 43 5.29 -12.97 5.22
N ARG A 44 4.27 -12.14 5.45
CA ARG A 44 3.15 -12.42 6.36
C ARG A 44 2.12 -13.38 5.75
N VAL A 45 1.71 -13.18 4.49
CA VAL A 45 0.62 -13.96 3.88
C VAL A 45 1.09 -15.16 3.04
N GLY A 46 2.40 -15.21 2.74
CA GLY A 46 3.01 -16.21 1.87
C GLY A 46 2.75 -15.96 0.38
N SER A 47 3.63 -16.52 -0.46
CA SER A 47 3.68 -16.22 -1.90
C SER A 47 2.40 -16.53 -2.67
N LYS A 48 1.67 -17.59 -2.29
CA LYS A 48 0.43 -17.99 -2.98
C LYS A 48 -0.69 -16.95 -2.81
N ARG A 49 -0.88 -16.45 -1.58
CA ARG A 49 -1.86 -15.38 -1.31
C ARG A 49 -1.38 -14.05 -1.84
N GLY A 50 -0.09 -13.73 -1.65
CA GLY A 50 0.51 -12.51 -2.18
C GLY A 50 0.34 -12.36 -3.69
N ARG A 51 0.50 -13.45 -4.45
CA ARG A 51 0.32 -13.43 -5.90
C ARG A 51 -1.12 -13.19 -6.33
N ARG A 52 -2.09 -13.89 -5.71
CA ARG A 52 -3.53 -13.62 -5.98
C ARG A 52 -3.89 -12.17 -5.70
N PHE A 53 -3.35 -11.63 -4.61
CA PHE A 53 -3.56 -10.24 -4.27
C PHE A 53 -2.96 -9.29 -5.34
N GLN A 54 -1.74 -9.55 -5.80
CA GLN A 54 -1.11 -8.75 -6.85
C GLN A 54 -1.91 -8.77 -8.16
N ASP A 55 -2.47 -9.92 -8.54
CA ASP A 55 -3.36 -10.05 -9.70
C ASP A 55 -4.66 -9.24 -9.53
N SER A 56 -5.21 -9.20 -8.31
CA SER A 56 -6.38 -8.39 -7.95
C SER A 56 -6.06 -6.89 -8.06
N LEU A 57 -4.95 -6.46 -7.46
CA LEU A 57 -4.50 -5.07 -7.47
C LEU A 57 -4.31 -4.56 -8.91
N ASN A 58 -3.70 -5.34 -9.80
CA ASN A 58 -3.50 -4.95 -11.21
C ASN A 58 -4.80 -4.66 -11.97
N LYS A 59 -5.92 -5.30 -11.60
CA LYS A 59 -7.24 -5.06 -12.20
C LYS A 59 -7.94 -3.81 -11.65
N GLY A 60 -7.53 -3.35 -10.47
CA GLY A 60 -8.16 -2.26 -9.74
C GLY A 60 -7.66 -0.86 -10.09
N ARG A 61 -6.87 -0.65 -11.14
CA ARG A 61 -6.24 0.66 -11.42
C ARG A 61 -7.29 1.77 -11.61
N GLN A 62 -7.17 2.84 -10.83
CA GLN A 62 -8.09 3.98 -10.84
C GLN A 62 -7.53 5.18 -11.60
N LYS A 63 -8.42 6.00 -12.17
CA LYS A 63 -8.07 7.34 -12.64
C LYS A 63 -8.09 8.29 -11.44
N LYS A 64 -7.06 9.12 -11.29
CA LYS A 64 -6.92 10.04 -10.15
C LYS A 64 -8.12 10.98 -9.96
N THR A 65 -8.75 11.40 -11.06
CA THR A 65 -9.94 12.28 -11.06
C THR A 65 -11.20 11.61 -10.51
N GLU A 66 -11.21 10.28 -10.42
CA GLU A 66 -12.35 9.48 -9.95
C GLU A 66 -12.10 8.92 -8.53
N VAL A 67 -10.93 9.20 -7.94
CA VAL A 67 -10.54 8.71 -6.62
C VAL A 67 -11.12 9.60 -5.53
N ASN A 68 -11.94 9.01 -4.67
CA ASN A 68 -12.38 9.63 -3.42
C ASN A 68 -11.52 9.13 -2.27
N GLY A 69 -10.51 9.92 -1.92
CA GLY A 69 -9.57 9.65 -0.83
C GLY A 69 -8.57 8.53 -1.10
N ILE A 70 -7.44 8.59 -0.42
CA ILE A 70 -6.41 7.53 -0.38
C ILE A 70 -6.46 6.95 1.03
N HIS A 71 -6.64 5.65 1.12
CA HIS A 71 -6.90 4.96 2.39
C HIS A 71 -5.68 4.22 2.91
N GLY A 72 -4.74 3.90 2.03
CA GLY A 72 -3.45 3.33 2.42
C GLY A 72 -2.39 3.53 1.36
N THR A 73 -1.14 3.37 1.77
CA THR A 73 0.04 3.49 0.92
C THR A 73 0.87 2.22 0.99
N LEU A 74 1.08 1.61 -0.17
CA LEU A 74 1.90 0.42 -0.34
C LEU A 74 3.25 0.81 -0.95
N PHE A 75 4.34 0.51 -0.25
CA PHE A 75 5.70 0.67 -0.76
C PHE A 75 6.18 -0.63 -1.43
N TYR A 76 6.75 -0.51 -2.63
CA TYR A 76 7.33 -1.61 -3.38
C TYR A 76 8.82 -1.37 -3.64
N GLY A 77 9.70 -2.25 -3.15
CA GLY A 77 11.15 -2.14 -3.35
C GLY A 77 11.81 -1.00 -2.56
N LEU A 78 11.08 -0.35 -1.65
CA LEU A 78 11.53 0.82 -0.89
C LEU A 78 11.69 0.55 0.62
N LYS A 79 11.60 -0.72 1.03
CA LYS A 79 11.66 -1.11 2.43
C LYS A 79 12.90 -0.58 3.15
N TRP A 80 14.08 -0.73 2.56
CA TRP A 80 15.34 -0.32 3.20
C TRP A 80 15.44 1.20 3.38
N GLN A 81 14.90 1.95 2.43
CA GLN A 81 14.97 3.41 2.40
C GLN A 81 13.89 4.08 3.26
N LYS A 82 12.72 3.45 3.44
CA LYS A 82 11.55 4.11 4.02
C LYS A 82 11.02 3.47 5.30
N LYS A 83 11.26 2.17 5.55
CA LYS A 83 10.63 1.48 6.68
C LYS A 83 10.96 2.08 8.05
N HIS A 84 12.19 2.59 8.23
CA HIS A 84 12.59 3.21 9.48
C HIS A 84 11.82 4.50 9.82
N LEU A 85 11.17 5.12 8.82
CA LEU A 85 10.32 6.31 8.99
C LEU A 85 8.89 5.95 9.45
N TYR A 86 8.48 4.68 9.33
CA TYR A 86 7.13 4.21 9.66
C TYR A 86 7.18 3.03 10.65
N PRO A 87 7.66 3.26 11.90
CA PRO A 87 7.81 2.20 12.89
C PRO A 87 6.48 1.52 13.25
N ASN A 88 5.36 2.24 13.24
CA ASN A 88 4.02 1.72 13.52
C ASN A 88 3.22 1.45 12.25
N LYS A 89 3.82 1.66 11.08
CA LYS A 89 3.17 1.54 9.76
C LYS A 89 1.92 2.42 9.64
N LYS A 90 1.96 3.60 10.27
CA LYS A 90 0.89 4.59 10.19
C LYS A 90 1.39 5.84 9.50
N PHE A 91 0.54 6.51 8.75
CA PHE A 91 0.86 7.79 8.12
C PHE A 91 1.19 8.85 9.18
N SER A 92 0.58 8.73 10.37
CA SER A 92 0.90 9.57 11.54
C SER A 92 2.34 9.41 12.06
N ASP A 93 3.09 8.41 11.62
CA ASP A 93 4.52 8.31 11.93
C ASP A 93 5.34 9.40 11.19
N ASP A 94 4.80 9.96 10.10
CA ASP A 94 5.41 11.10 9.42
C ASP A 94 5.23 12.37 10.27
N PRO A 95 6.30 13.02 10.74
CA PRO A 95 6.20 14.20 11.58
C PRO A 95 5.53 15.40 10.88
N SER A 96 5.47 15.40 9.54
CA SER A 96 4.76 16.42 8.78
C SER A 96 3.23 16.26 8.81
N SER A 97 2.72 15.09 9.20
CA SER A 97 1.27 14.81 9.28
C SER A 97 0.54 15.56 10.41
N ALA A 98 1.29 16.26 11.28
CA ALA A 98 0.77 17.07 12.37
C ALA A 98 0.32 18.48 11.94
N TYR A 99 0.55 18.86 10.68
CA TYR A 99 0.21 20.17 10.09
C TYR A 99 -0.88 20.03 9.04
#